data_AF-A0A516R071-F1
#
_entry.id   AF-A0A516R071-F1
#
_cell.length_a   1.000
_cell.length_b   1.000
_cell.length_c   1.000
_cell.angle_alpha   90.00
_cell.angle_beta   90.00
_cell.angle_gamma   90.00
#
_symmetry.space_group_name_H-M   'P 1'
#
loop_
_entity.id
_entity.type
_entity.pdbx_description
1 polymer ?
#
loop_
_entity_poly.entity_id
_entity_poly.type
_entity_poly.pdbx_seq_one_letter_code
_entity_poly.pdbx_strand_id
1 'polypeptide(L)'
;MESKVVKGTGEGPAKVNYGEQYAREKRKKILKPNVEYTSKEGYTYTTDSQGRVASCEGSLQLGDGKRNNYAQRVVGGNDRLDDDDGGHLIATIFKGSGNMDNLVPMNSNLNRGEWKKLENEWANALNDGDKVRVKITPNYSGNSKRPDSFVIRYKIGDEDRWRLKNFDNVPGGKLDE
;
A
#
# COMPACT_ATOMS: atom_id res chain seq x y z
N MET A 1 37.73 2.50 22.94
CA MET A 1 36.36 2.97 23.21
C MET A 1 35.44 2.06 22.40
N GLU A 2 34.81 1.11 23.06
CA GLU A 2 33.93 0.15 22.40
C GLU A 2 32.62 0.82 22.00
N SER A 3 32.36 0.82 20.70
CA SER A 3 31.09 1.22 20.10
C SER A 3 30.02 0.21 20.46
N LYS A 4 29.11 0.60 21.36
CA LYS A 4 27.87 -0.14 21.64
C LYS A 4 26.99 -0.16 20.40
N VAL A 5 26.90 -1.33 19.77
CA VAL A 5 25.85 -1.68 18.81
C VAL A 5 24.51 -1.60 19.55
N VAL A 6 23.67 -0.63 19.17
CA VAL A 6 22.28 -0.57 19.63
C VAL A 6 21.52 -1.67 18.88
N LYS A 7 21.24 -2.78 19.57
CA LYS A 7 20.32 -3.82 19.10
C LYS A 7 18.94 -3.19 18.89
N GLY A 8 18.45 -3.23 17.64
CA GLY A 8 17.04 -2.95 17.35
C GLY A 8 16.16 -3.90 18.16
N THR A 9 15.17 -3.35 18.86
CA THR A 9 14.21 -4.09 19.67
C THR A 9 13.34 -4.95 18.74
N GLY A 10 13.50 -6.28 18.83
CA GLY A 10 12.87 -7.28 17.98
C GLY A 10 11.44 -7.65 18.39
N GLU A 11 10.55 -6.68 18.51
CA GLU A 11 9.11 -6.95 18.57
C GLU A 11 8.48 -6.51 17.23
N GLY A 12 7.76 -7.44 16.59
CA GLY A 12 7.01 -7.14 15.36
C GLY A 12 5.90 -6.10 15.60
N PRO A 13 5.19 -5.67 14.54
CA PRO A 13 4.13 -4.67 14.68
C PRO A 13 3.05 -5.13 15.67
N ALA A 14 2.59 -4.20 16.51
CA ALA A 14 1.53 -4.46 17.49
C ALA A 14 0.19 -4.68 16.77
N LYS A 15 -0.49 -5.79 17.06
CA LYS A 15 -1.80 -6.09 16.45
C LYS A 15 -2.90 -5.26 17.08
N VAL A 16 -3.71 -4.59 16.27
CA VAL A 16 -4.85 -3.76 16.70
C VAL A 16 -6.10 -4.07 15.89
N ASN A 17 -7.27 -3.77 16.44
CA ASN A 17 -8.52 -3.98 15.72
C ASN A 17 -8.69 -2.94 14.59
N TYR A 18 -9.47 -3.27 13.55
CA TYR A 18 -9.81 -2.30 12.52
C TYR A 18 -10.59 -1.12 13.11
N GLY A 19 -10.16 0.09 12.78
CA GLY A 19 -10.55 1.36 13.38
C GLY A 19 -9.52 1.90 14.36
N GLU A 20 -8.78 1.03 15.05
CA GLU A 20 -7.78 1.40 16.05
C GLU A 20 -6.39 1.70 15.45
N GLN A 21 -6.17 1.42 14.18
CA GLN A 21 -4.94 1.79 13.47
C GLN A 21 -4.75 3.31 13.35
N TYR A 22 -5.79 4.09 13.64
CA TYR A 22 -5.75 5.54 13.54
C TYR A 22 -5.48 6.22 14.89
N ALA A 23 -4.75 7.32 14.82
CA ALA A 23 -4.59 8.29 15.91
C ALA A 23 -4.97 9.69 15.42
N ARG A 24 -4.92 10.66 16.34
CA ARG A 24 -5.08 12.08 16.02
C ARG A 24 -3.83 12.82 16.45
N GLU A 25 -3.24 13.53 15.50
CA GLU A 25 -2.21 14.53 15.79
C GLU A 25 -2.79 15.92 15.51
N LYS A 26 -2.95 16.71 16.57
CA LYS A 26 -3.74 17.96 16.54
C LYS A 26 -5.16 17.66 16.01
N ARG A 27 -5.53 18.21 14.85
CA ARG A 27 -6.83 18.00 14.18
C ARG A 27 -6.74 17.04 12.99
N LYS A 28 -5.58 16.42 12.74
CA LYS A 28 -5.35 15.53 11.60
C LYS A 28 -5.43 14.07 12.05
N LYS A 29 -6.20 13.27 11.29
CA LYS A 29 -6.19 11.81 11.40
C LYS A 29 -4.88 11.30 10.81
N ILE A 30 -4.19 10.41 11.52
CA ILE A 30 -2.93 9.78 11.09
C ILE A 30 -2.98 8.28 11.38
N LEU A 31 -2.10 7.50 10.77
CA LEU A 31 -1.87 6.11 11.15
C LEU A 31 -0.94 6.05 12.35
N LYS A 32 -1.19 5.08 13.24
CA LYS A 32 -0.25 4.74 14.31
C LYS A 32 1.00 4.10 13.72
N PRO A 33 2.18 4.31 14.30
CA PRO A 33 3.39 3.62 13.90
C PRO A 33 3.41 2.17 14.42
N ASN A 34 4.11 1.29 13.71
CA ASN A 34 4.39 -0.10 14.11
C ASN A 34 3.14 -0.90 14.52
N VAL A 35 2.04 -0.76 13.79
CA VAL A 35 0.82 -1.57 14.00
C VAL A 35 0.50 -2.48 12.82
N GLU A 36 -0.12 -3.62 13.13
CA GLU A 36 -0.75 -4.55 12.19
C GLU A 36 -2.26 -4.57 12.41
N TYR A 37 -3.05 -4.54 11.34
CA TYR A 37 -4.50 -4.66 11.42
C TYR A 37 -5.06 -5.29 10.15
N THR A 38 -6.24 -5.91 10.26
CA THR A 38 -6.95 -6.50 9.10
C THR A 38 -8.24 -5.73 8.86
N SER A 39 -8.43 -5.24 7.64
CA SER A 39 -9.67 -4.59 7.19
C SER A 39 -10.87 -5.54 7.24
N LYS A 40 -12.08 -4.98 7.17
CA LYS A 40 -13.31 -5.80 7.16
C LYS A 40 -13.38 -6.74 5.96
N GLU A 41 -12.71 -6.35 4.88
CA GLU A 41 -12.58 -7.06 3.63
C GLU A 41 -11.53 -8.18 3.67
N GLY A 42 -10.77 -8.32 4.77
CA GLY A 42 -9.77 -9.37 4.96
C GLY A 42 -8.36 -9.01 4.50
N TYR A 43 -8.10 -7.77 4.08
CA TYR A 43 -6.75 -7.29 3.77
C TYR A 43 -6.00 -6.91 5.04
N THR A 44 -4.81 -7.49 5.23
CA THR A 44 -3.92 -7.18 6.36
C THR A 44 -2.92 -6.12 5.96
N TYR A 45 -2.76 -5.11 6.81
CA TYR A 45 -1.86 -3.99 6.61
C TYR A 45 -0.89 -3.91 7.78
N THR A 46 0.34 -3.45 7.50
CA THR A 46 1.29 -3.04 8.53
C THR A 46 1.71 -1.59 8.31
N THR A 47 2.14 -0.96 9.38
CA THR A 47 2.72 0.40 9.37
C THR A 47 4.12 0.38 9.94
N ASP A 48 4.99 1.25 9.42
CA ASP A 48 6.35 1.38 9.93
C ASP A 48 6.44 2.32 11.15
N SER A 49 7.66 2.58 11.62
CA SER A 49 7.93 3.44 12.77
C SER A 49 7.52 4.91 12.58
N GLN A 50 7.20 5.32 11.36
CA GLN A 50 6.73 6.67 11.02
C GLN A 50 5.22 6.72 10.75
N GLY A 51 4.52 5.59 10.90
CA GLY A 51 3.09 5.50 10.57
C GLY A 51 2.82 5.56 9.07
N ARG A 52 3.76 5.15 8.22
CA ARG A 52 3.53 4.96 6.78
C ARG A 52 3.06 3.53 6.55
N VAL A 53 2.23 3.28 5.54
CA VAL A 53 1.84 1.91 5.18
C VAL A 53 3.09 1.18 4.68
N ALA A 54 3.49 0.14 5.40
CA ALA A 54 4.70 -0.64 5.12
C ALA A 54 4.40 -1.89 4.28
N SER A 55 3.20 -2.47 4.44
CA SER A 55 2.73 -3.53 3.55
C SER A 55 1.21 -3.62 3.54
N CYS A 56 0.65 -4.15 2.46
CA CYS A 56 -0.70 -4.71 2.45
C CYS A 56 -0.72 -6.08 1.76
N GLU A 57 -1.48 -7.04 2.30
CA GLU A 57 -1.60 -8.37 1.73
C GLU A 57 -3.00 -8.96 1.92
N GLY A 58 -3.38 -9.84 1.01
CA GLY A 58 -4.64 -10.59 1.10
C GLY A 58 -5.08 -11.21 -0.21
N SER A 59 -6.23 -11.89 -0.18
CA SER A 59 -6.90 -12.40 -1.36
C SER A 59 -7.84 -11.34 -1.92
N LEU A 60 -7.62 -10.92 -3.17
CA LEU A 60 -8.47 -9.92 -3.82
C LEU A 60 -9.88 -10.49 -4.03
N GLN A 61 -10.87 -9.60 -3.99
CA GLN A 61 -12.27 -9.92 -4.22
C GLN A 61 -12.91 -8.79 -5.00
N LEU A 62 -13.63 -9.10 -6.08
CA LEU A 62 -14.34 -8.10 -6.86
C LEU A 62 -15.42 -7.40 -6.01
N GLY A 63 -15.61 -6.11 -6.27
CA GLY A 63 -16.67 -5.30 -5.70
C GLY A 63 -16.22 -3.86 -5.48
N ASP A 64 -17.16 -2.98 -5.13
CA ASP A 64 -16.90 -1.54 -5.09
C ASP A 64 -16.58 -1.04 -3.67
N GLY A 65 -15.34 -0.57 -3.50
CA GLY A 65 -14.90 0.20 -2.33
C GLY A 65 -15.35 1.66 -2.41
N LYS A 66 -15.57 2.28 -1.24
CA LYS A 66 -15.97 3.70 -1.17
C LYS A 66 -14.76 4.62 -1.33
N ARG A 67 -14.73 5.39 -2.42
CA ARG A 67 -13.74 6.45 -2.65
C ARG A 67 -13.84 7.56 -1.61
N ASN A 68 -12.70 8.09 -1.19
CA ASN A 68 -12.60 9.30 -0.39
C ASN A 68 -11.69 10.32 -1.11
N ASN A 69 -12.31 11.24 -1.85
CA ASN A 69 -11.60 12.23 -2.66
C ASN A 69 -10.73 13.17 -1.81
N TYR A 70 -11.13 13.45 -0.57
CA TYR A 70 -10.32 14.25 0.34
C TYR A 70 -9.03 13.50 0.70
N ALA A 71 -9.12 12.23 1.11
CA ALA A 71 -7.95 11.42 1.45
C ALA A 71 -6.98 11.28 0.27
N GLN A 72 -7.51 11.04 -0.95
CA GLN A 72 -6.70 10.96 -2.17
C GLN A 72 -5.95 12.26 -2.47
N ARG A 73 -6.53 13.42 -2.15
CA ARG A 73 -5.89 14.73 -2.36
C ARG A 73 -4.80 15.02 -1.34
N VAL A 74 -4.96 14.58 -0.09
CA VAL A 74 -4.09 15.01 1.01
C VAL A 74 -3.04 13.97 1.43
N VAL A 75 -3.13 12.74 0.95
CA VAL A 75 -2.13 11.70 1.25
C VAL A 75 -0.73 12.16 0.80
N GLY A 76 0.28 11.88 1.63
CA GLY A 76 1.66 12.37 1.47
C GLY A 76 1.93 13.73 2.10
N GLY A 77 0.92 14.58 2.24
CA GLY A 77 1.11 15.94 2.77
C GLY A 77 2.17 16.70 1.97
N ASN A 78 3.21 17.19 2.65
CA ASN A 78 4.27 17.99 2.04
C ASN A 78 5.24 17.17 1.18
N ASP A 79 5.27 15.84 1.33
CA ASP A 79 6.17 14.97 0.55
C ASP A 79 5.55 14.51 -0.77
N ARG A 80 4.25 14.79 -0.97
CA ARG A 80 3.54 14.54 -2.23
C ARG A 80 4.05 15.49 -3.30
N LEU A 81 4.28 14.99 -4.50
CA LEU A 81 4.59 15.81 -5.67
C LEU A 81 3.31 16.29 -6.38
N ASP A 82 3.41 17.38 -7.13
CA ASP A 82 2.29 17.96 -7.88
C ASP A 82 1.73 17.01 -8.96
N ASP A 83 2.55 16.08 -9.44
CA ASP A 83 2.18 15.06 -10.42
C ASP A 83 1.77 13.72 -9.79
N ASP A 84 1.65 13.64 -8.46
CA ASP A 84 1.13 12.44 -7.79
C ASP A 84 -0.41 12.46 -7.73
N ASP A 85 -0.98 11.27 -7.82
CA ASP A 85 -2.32 10.91 -7.35
C ASP A 85 -2.26 10.38 -5.90
N GLY A 86 -3.43 10.30 -5.25
CA GLY A 86 -3.59 9.41 -4.11
C GLY A 86 -3.85 7.99 -4.60
N GLY A 87 -2.79 7.28 -4.97
CA GLY A 87 -2.85 5.93 -5.51
C GLY A 87 -3.31 4.93 -4.46
N HIS A 88 -4.18 3.99 -4.85
CA HIS A 88 -4.59 2.90 -3.97
C HIS A 88 -3.56 1.78 -4.04
N LEU A 89 -3.23 1.17 -2.89
CA LEU A 89 -2.47 -0.08 -2.90
C LEU A 89 -3.38 -1.25 -3.31
N ILE A 90 -4.57 -1.34 -2.71
CA ILE A 90 -5.65 -2.21 -3.16
C ILE A 90 -6.73 -1.36 -3.82
N ALA A 91 -6.97 -1.56 -5.11
CA ALA A 91 -7.93 -0.79 -5.90
C ALA A 91 -9.35 -0.82 -5.32
N THR A 92 -10.15 0.21 -5.63
CA THR A 92 -11.58 0.23 -5.22
C THR A 92 -12.38 -0.90 -5.84
N ILE A 93 -12.02 -1.38 -7.03
CA ILE A 93 -12.66 -2.55 -7.68
C ILE A 93 -12.40 -3.88 -6.94
N PHE A 94 -11.47 -3.85 -5.98
CA PHE A 94 -11.19 -4.94 -5.05
C PHE A 94 -11.66 -4.62 -3.63
N LYS A 95 -12.69 -3.77 -3.48
CA LYS A 95 -13.18 -3.27 -2.19
C LYS A 95 -12.12 -2.58 -1.31
N GLY A 96 -11.01 -2.13 -1.89
CA GLY A 96 -9.97 -1.43 -1.15
C GLY A 96 -10.47 -0.18 -0.44
N SER A 97 -9.94 0.10 0.75
CA SER A 97 -10.27 1.29 1.54
C SER A 97 -9.92 2.54 0.74
N GLY A 98 -10.84 3.50 0.67
CA GLY A 98 -10.54 4.82 0.11
C GLY A 98 -9.77 5.74 1.06
N ASN A 99 -9.43 5.31 2.27
CA ASN A 99 -8.79 6.15 3.29
C ASN A 99 -7.25 6.05 3.26
N MET A 100 -6.58 6.91 4.03
CA MET A 100 -5.11 7.02 4.12
C MET A 100 -4.37 5.72 4.50
N ASP A 101 -5.10 4.70 4.94
CA ASP A 101 -4.59 3.41 5.37
C ASP A 101 -4.34 2.44 4.20
N ASN A 102 -4.83 2.79 3.02
CA ASN A 102 -4.64 2.07 1.75
C ASN A 102 -4.26 3.03 0.60
N LEU A 103 -3.85 4.26 0.92
CA LEU A 103 -3.44 5.26 -0.05
C LEU A 103 -1.99 5.67 0.15
N VAL A 104 -1.31 5.96 -0.95
CA VAL A 104 0.05 6.52 -0.98
C VAL A 104 0.14 7.61 -2.05
N PRO A 105 1.06 8.58 -1.93
CA PRO A 105 1.43 9.43 -3.06
C PRO A 105 2.04 8.56 -4.15
N MET A 106 1.39 8.52 -5.31
CA MET A 106 1.81 7.69 -6.43
C MET A 106 1.80 8.52 -7.70
N ASN A 107 2.88 8.49 -8.49
CA ASN A 107 2.95 9.24 -9.73
C ASN A 107 1.72 8.97 -10.60
N SER A 108 1.05 10.02 -11.08
CA SER A 108 -0.24 9.89 -11.78
C SER A 108 -0.14 9.05 -13.04
N ASN A 109 0.99 9.09 -13.75
CA ASN A 109 1.19 8.29 -14.96
C ASN A 109 1.35 6.80 -14.62
N LEU A 110 2.10 6.46 -13.56
CA LEU A 110 2.17 5.09 -13.04
C LEU A 110 0.80 4.61 -12.57
N ASN A 111 0.14 5.37 -11.69
CA ASN A 111 -1.15 5.03 -11.09
C ASN A 111 -2.23 4.74 -12.14
N ARG A 112 -2.31 5.57 -13.19
CA ARG A 112 -3.33 5.45 -14.25
C ARG A 112 -2.89 4.56 -15.41
N GLY A 113 -1.61 4.21 -15.47
CA GLY A 113 -0.96 3.44 -16.52
C GLY A 113 -0.62 2.01 -16.07
N GLU A 114 0.65 1.74 -15.80
CA GLU A 114 1.15 0.39 -15.48
C GLU A 114 0.51 -0.22 -14.24
N TRP A 115 0.25 0.57 -13.21
CA TRP A 115 -0.46 0.10 -12.02
C TRP A 115 -1.87 -0.37 -12.36
N LYS A 116 -2.62 0.47 -13.10
CA LYS A 116 -3.97 0.14 -13.57
C LYS A 116 -3.99 -1.08 -14.50
N LYS A 117 -2.96 -1.29 -15.33
CA LYS A 117 -2.85 -2.49 -16.17
C LYS A 117 -2.75 -3.76 -15.31
N LEU A 118 -1.96 -3.71 -14.25
CA LEU A 118 -1.82 -4.81 -13.29
C LEU A 118 -3.14 -5.06 -12.53
N GLU A 119 -3.84 -4.00 -12.11
CA GLU A 119 -5.17 -4.12 -11.52
C GLU A 119 -6.16 -4.76 -12.50
N ASN A 120 -6.15 -4.39 -13.78
CA ASN A 120 -7.01 -5.00 -14.78
C ASN A 120 -6.69 -6.48 -15.04
N GLU A 121 -5.42 -6.89 -15.02
CA GLU A 121 -5.01 -8.31 -15.09
C GLU A 121 -5.63 -9.11 -13.96
N TRP A 122 -5.53 -8.60 -12.73
CA TRP A 122 -6.12 -9.25 -11.55
C TRP A 122 -7.65 -9.30 -11.62
N ALA A 123 -8.29 -8.23 -12.09
CA ALA A 123 -9.74 -8.19 -12.24
C ALA A 123 -10.24 -9.20 -13.27
N ASN A 124 -9.54 -9.34 -14.41
CA ASN A 124 -9.87 -10.34 -15.42
C ASN A 124 -9.74 -11.76 -14.87
N ALA A 125 -8.63 -12.06 -14.18
CA ALA A 125 -8.47 -13.37 -13.55
C ALA A 125 -9.60 -13.70 -12.55
N LEU A 126 -9.99 -12.73 -11.70
CA LEU A 126 -11.11 -12.93 -10.78
C LEU A 126 -12.45 -13.15 -11.53
N ASN A 127 -12.67 -12.47 -12.66
CA ASN A 127 -13.85 -12.69 -13.49
C ASN A 127 -13.87 -14.08 -14.15
N ASP A 128 -12.70 -14.61 -14.49
CA ASP A 128 -12.53 -15.96 -15.03
C ASP A 128 -12.65 -17.06 -13.96
N GLY A 129 -12.86 -16.67 -12.69
CA GLY A 129 -13.05 -17.58 -11.56
C GLY A 129 -11.78 -17.94 -10.80
N ASP A 130 -10.63 -17.38 -11.19
CA ASP A 130 -9.38 -17.59 -10.48
C ASP A 130 -9.32 -16.86 -9.14
N LYS A 131 -8.46 -17.34 -8.25
CA LYS A 131 -8.10 -16.62 -7.01
C LYS A 131 -6.90 -15.73 -7.29
N VAL A 132 -6.94 -14.49 -6.78
CA VAL A 132 -5.77 -13.60 -6.83
C VAL A 132 -5.30 -13.27 -5.42
N ARG A 133 -4.05 -13.56 -5.11
CA ARG A 133 -3.41 -13.25 -3.82
C ARG A 133 -2.30 -12.23 -4.05
N VAL A 134 -2.27 -11.17 -3.26
CA VAL A 134 -1.28 -10.10 -3.40
C VAL A 134 -0.56 -9.81 -2.09
N LYS A 135 0.69 -9.35 -2.21
CA LYS A 135 1.47 -8.69 -1.17
C LYS A 135 2.18 -7.51 -1.80
N ILE A 136 1.86 -6.31 -1.34
CA ILE A 136 2.38 -5.04 -1.86
C ILE A 136 3.19 -4.38 -0.76
N THR A 137 4.40 -3.96 -1.07
CA THR A 137 5.35 -3.33 -0.15
C THR A 137 5.85 -2.03 -0.77
N PRO A 138 5.33 -0.86 -0.33
CA PRO A 138 5.93 0.42 -0.65
C PRO A 138 7.30 0.56 0.04
N ASN A 139 8.29 1.09 -0.67
CA ASN A 139 9.63 1.36 -0.16
C ASN A 139 9.84 2.87 -0.03
N TYR A 140 10.40 3.31 1.09
CA TYR A 140 10.56 4.74 1.38
C TYR A 140 12.01 5.05 1.76
N SER A 141 12.51 6.21 1.32
CA SER A 141 13.79 6.78 1.75
C SER A 141 13.62 7.77 2.89
N GLY A 142 14.47 7.61 3.92
CA GLY A 142 14.50 8.51 5.06
C GLY A 142 13.13 8.71 5.71
N ASN A 143 12.73 9.98 5.87
CA ASN A 143 11.49 10.37 6.53
C ASN A 143 10.34 10.74 5.57
N SER A 144 10.50 10.49 4.27
CA SER A 144 9.48 10.82 3.26
C SER A 144 8.23 9.96 3.43
N LYS A 145 7.04 10.56 3.33
CA LYS A 145 5.75 9.86 3.22
C LYS A 145 5.40 9.45 1.79
N ARG A 146 6.17 9.88 0.80
CA ARG A 146 6.09 9.43 -0.59
C ARG A 146 7.01 8.21 -0.76
N PRO A 147 6.49 7.04 -1.17
CA PRO A 147 7.32 5.90 -1.53
C PRO A 147 8.19 6.24 -2.75
N ASP A 148 9.39 5.68 -2.81
CA ASP A 148 10.27 5.75 -3.98
C ASP A 148 9.95 4.64 -4.97
N SER A 149 9.49 3.49 -4.49
CA SER A 149 9.15 2.33 -5.31
C SER A 149 8.13 1.42 -4.62
N PHE A 150 7.66 0.42 -5.38
CA PHE A 150 6.74 -0.60 -4.93
C PHE A 150 7.26 -1.98 -5.32
N VAL A 151 7.27 -2.91 -4.38
CA VAL A 151 7.50 -4.34 -4.61
C VAL A 151 6.17 -5.07 -4.48
N ILE A 152 5.71 -5.68 -5.57
CA ILE A 152 4.43 -6.38 -5.64
C ILE A 152 4.70 -7.85 -5.91
N ARG A 153 4.26 -8.70 -4.99
CA ARG A 153 4.19 -10.15 -5.20
C ARG A 153 2.74 -10.53 -5.37
N TYR A 154 2.44 -11.29 -6.42
CA TYR A 154 1.08 -11.79 -6.62
C TYR A 154 1.05 -13.23 -7.16
N LYS A 155 -0.10 -13.88 -6.99
CA LYS A 155 -0.42 -15.20 -7.54
C LYS A 155 -1.81 -15.15 -8.17
N ILE A 156 -1.96 -15.82 -9.30
CA ILE A 156 -3.25 -16.03 -9.97
C ILE A 156 -3.52 -17.54 -9.99
N GLY A 157 -4.77 -17.93 -9.71
CA GLY A 157 -5.18 -19.33 -9.65
C GLY A 157 -4.42 -20.12 -8.58
N ASP A 158 -4.12 -21.37 -8.90
CA ASP A 158 -3.37 -22.29 -8.04
C ASP A 158 -1.85 -22.28 -8.33
N GLU A 159 -1.32 -21.18 -8.86
CA GLU A 159 0.12 -21.05 -9.13
C GLU A 159 0.98 -21.23 -7.86
N ASP A 160 1.94 -22.14 -7.93
CA ASP A 160 2.88 -22.39 -6.82
C ASP A 160 3.88 -21.24 -6.62
N ARG A 161 4.21 -20.50 -7.67
CA ARG A 161 5.21 -19.44 -7.63
C ARG A 161 4.57 -18.06 -7.54
N TRP A 162 5.10 -17.22 -6.66
CA TRP A 162 4.75 -15.79 -6.64
C TRP A 162 5.39 -15.10 -7.84
N ARG A 163 4.58 -14.41 -8.63
CA ARG A 163 5.04 -13.46 -9.64
C ARG A 163 5.53 -12.20 -8.92
N LEU A 164 6.60 -11.59 -9.43
CA LEU A 164 7.18 -10.37 -8.90
C LEU A 164 7.04 -9.25 -9.93
N LYS A 165 6.50 -8.11 -9.49
CA LYS A 165 6.48 -6.86 -10.25
C LYS A 165 7.05 -5.76 -9.35
N ASN A 166 7.97 -4.97 -9.88
CA ASN A 166 8.44 -3.77 -9.20
C ASN A 166 8.08 -2.53 -10.03
N PHE A 167 7.89 -1.41 -9.37
CA PHE A 167 7.69 -0.12 -10.00
C PHE A 167 8.47 0.94 -9.24
N ASP A 168 9.22 1.77 -9.95
CA ASP A 168 9.67 3.04 -9.39
C ASP A 168 8.53 4.05 -9.43
N ASN A 169 8.41 4.89 -8.42
CA ASN A 169 7.33 5.85 -8.28
C ASN A 169 7.58 7.11 -9.12
N VAL A 170 7.70 6.91 -10.43
CA VAL A 170 8.02 7.90 -11.47
C VAL A 170 7.12 7.67 -12.70
N PRO A 171 7.06 8.60 -13.67
CA PRO A 171 6.30 8.38 -14.90
C PRO A 171 6.69 7.08 -15.62
N GLY A 172 5.70 6.28 -16.00
CA GLY A 172 5.89 4.99 -16.66
C GLY A 172 6.29 3.83 -15.74
N GLY A 173 6.52 4.07 -14.44
CA GLY A 173 6.88 3.01 -13.50
C GLY A 173 8.22 2.34 -13.77
N LYS A 174 9.15 3.04 -14.43
CA LYS A 174 10.35 2.42 -15.02
C LYS A 174 11.17 1.69 -13.97
N LEU A 175 11.29 0.38 -14.14
CA LEU A 175 12.52 -0.34 -13.86
C LEU A 175 13.33 -0.22 -15.14
N ASP A 176 14.59 0.20 -15.06
CA ASP A 176 15.47 0.33 -16.21
C ASP A 176 15.41 -0.90 -17.16
N GLU A 177 15.49 -0.62 -18.47
CA GLU A 177 15.59 -1.59 -19.58
C GLU A 177 16.81 -2.51 -19.44
#